data_AF-A0A9D6WH20-F1
#
_entry.id   AF-A0A9D6WH20-F1
#
_cell.length_a   1.000
_cell.length_b   1.000
_cell.length_c   1.000
_cell.angle_alpha   90.00
_cell.angle_beta   90.00
_cell.angle_gamma   90.00
#
_symmetry.space_group_name_H-M   'P 1'
#
loop_
_entity.id
_entity.type
_entity.pdbx_description
1 polymer ?
#
loop_
_entity_poly.entity_id
_entity_poly.type
_entity_poly.pdbx_seq_one_letter_code
_entity_poly.pdbx_strand_id
1 'polypeptide(L)'
;MKNKKGFTLIELLVAVAIISGLGTVLAQAFFTTTRSNTKVERLTDVKQNGEYALALIERMVRNARTITATCTQDGSVSTPSAAVVAPDGGETTIGCVLDGTVTRIASQSSSGTEYFTSNAVTLGGDSCDADSLVFYCTSIAEVPKGLKVTFQLSQKGTPVDQFEKASTTFQTSISLRSQ
;
A
#
# COMPACT_ATOMS: atom_id res chain seq x y z
N MET A 1 48.54 -6.13 54.77
CA MET A 1 48.07 -4.80 54.33
C MET A 1 47.92 -4.81 52.83
N LYS A 2 46.71 -4.57 52.28
CA LYS A 2 46.47 -4.54 50.82
C LYS A 2 46.72 -3.13 50.31
N ASN A 3 47.74 -2.96 49.47
CA ASN A 3 48.01 -1.70 48.78
C ASN A 3 46.87 -1.41 47.79
N LYS A 4 46.14 -0.31 48.00
CA LYS A 4 45.19 0.21 47.02
C LYS A 4 45.99 0.99 45.96
N LYS A 5 46.16 0.42 44.77
CA LYS A 5 46.74 1.14 43.64
C LYS A 5 45.68 2.11 43.08
N GLY A 6 46.05 3.38 42.92
CA GLY A 6 45.23 4.39 42.26
C GLY A 6 45.43 4.36 40.74
N PHE A 7 44.42 4.81 40.00
CA PHE A 7 44.49 4.95 38.54
C PHE A 7 45.31 6.18 38.14
N THR A 8 46.03 6.09 37.03
CA THR A 8 46.77 7.24 36.49
C THR A 8 45.83 8.14 35.67
N LEU A 9 46.13 9.43 35.59
CA LEU A 9 45.30 10.39 34.83
C LEU A 9 45.23 10.04 33.34
N ILE A 10 46.31 9.50 32.78
CA ILE A 10 46.36 9.04 31.38
C ILE A 10 45.47 7.81 31.14
N GLU A 11 45.40 6.90 32.11
CA GLU A 11 44.55 5.70 32.04
C GLU A 11 43.06 6.08 32.04
N LEU A 12 42.68 7.10 32.80
CA LEU A 12 41.31 7.62 32.79
C LEU A 12 40.96 8.31 31.47
N LEU A 13 41.88 9.08 30.87
CA LEU A 13 41.68 9.71 29.56
C LEU A 13 41.51 8.67 28.44
N VAL A 14 42.38 7.65 28.41
CA VAL A 14 42.29 6.57 27.43
C VAL A 14 40.99 5.76 27.60
N ALA A 15 40.60 5.47 28.85
CA ALA A 15 39.34 4.78 29.13
C ALA A 15 38.11 5.57 28.63
N VAL A 16 38.05 6.88 28.89
CA VAL A 16 36.95 7.73 28.40
C VAL A 16 36.94 7.81 26.88
N ALA A 17 38.11 7.93 26.24
CA ALA A 17 38.20 7.93 24.78
C ALA A 17 37.67 6.62 24.16
N ILE A 18 38.07 5.47 24.71
CA ILE A 18 37.59 4.16 24.26
C ILE A 18 36.07 4.03 24.48
N ILE A 19 35.55 4.40 25.65
CA ILE A 19 34.12 4.32 25.96
C ILE A 19 33.30 5.22 25.03
N SER A 20 33.79 6.43 24.74
CA SER A 20 33.12 7.36 23.82
C SER A 20 33.08 6.81 22.39
N GLY A 21 34.19 6.24 21.90
CA GLY A 21 34.25 5.57 20.60
C GLY A 21 33.25 4.43 20.50
N LEU A 22 33.25 3.51 21.47
CA LEU A 22 32.29 2.40 21.52
C LEU A 22 30.84 2.88 21.62
N GLY A 23 30.58 3.91 22.44
CA GLY A 23 29.25 4.50 22.61
C GLY A 23 28.67 5.03 21.30
N THR A 24 29.50 5.69 20.47
CA THR A 24 29.03 6.20 19.17
C THR A 24 28.65 5.09 18.20
N VAL A 25 29.43 4.01 18.13
CA VAL A 25 29.13 2.86 17.27
C VAL A 25 27.84 2.17 17.71
N LEU A 26 27.64 1.99 19.03
CA LEU A 26 26.42 1.40 19.57
C LEU A 26 25.19 2.27 19.30
N ALA A 27 25.29 3.59 19.47
CA ALA A 27 24.21 4.51 19.18
C ALA A 27 23.82 4.46 17.69
N GLN A 28 24.80 4.46 16.79
CA GLN A 28 24.55 4.35 15.34
C GLN A 28 23.85 3.03 14.97
N ALA A 29 24.31 1.91 15.53
CA ALA A 29 23.67 0.62 15.33
C ALA A 29 22.22 0.63 15.83
N PHE A 30 21.97 1.16 17.03
CA PHE A 30 20.63 1.29 17.60
C PHE A 30 19.68 2.09 16.71
N PHE A 31 20.07 3.30 16.30
CA PHE A 31 19.24 4.13 15.42
C PHE A 31 18.96 3.47 14.06
N THR A 32 19.96 2.79 13.49
CA THR A 32 19.81 2.06 12.23
C THR A 32 18.81 0.92 12.36
N THR A 33 18.90 0.13 13.45
CA THR A 33 17.96 -0.97 13.71
C THR A 33 16.54 -0.46 13.95
N THR A 34 16.35 0.60 14.75
CA THR A 34 15.02 1.18 14.99
C THR A 34 14.39 1.70 13.70
N ARG A 35 15.16 2.44 12.88
CA ARG A 35 14.69 2.95 11.57
C ARG A 35 14.30 1.81 10.63
N SER A 36 15.09 0.74 10.60
CA SER A 36 14.78 -0.47 9.82
C SER A 36 13.47 -1.12 10.27
N ASN A 37 13.26 -1.29 11.57
CA ASN A 37 12.05 -1.90 12.11
C ASN A 37 10.80 -1.10 11.77
N THR A 38 10.85 0.23 11.90
CA THR A 38 9.73 1.11 11.51
C THR A 38 9.41 0.97 10.02
N LYS A 39 10.42 0.90 9.14
CA LYS A 39 10.18 0.68 7.71
C LYS A 39 9.51 -0.66 7.42
N VAL A 40 9.92 -1.73 8.12
CA VAL A 40 9.33 -3.07 7.98
C VAL A 40 7.87 -3.07 8.44
N GLU A 41 7.56 -2.42 9.56
CA GLU A 41 6.19 -2.28 10.07
C GLU A 41 5.29 -1.55 9.05
N ARG A 42 5.73 -0.38 8.54
CA ARG A 42 4.97 0.37 7.53
C ARG A 42 4.78 -0.40 6.23
N LEU A 43 5.79 -1.15 5.79
CA LEU A 43 5.67 -2.01 4.61
C LEU A 43 4.67 -3.14 4.85
N THR A 44 4.64 -3.68 6.06
CA THR A 44 3.66 -4.71 6.45
C THR A 44 2.25 -4.15 6.43
N ASP A 45 2.02 -2.95 6.96
CA ASP A 45 0.72 -2.27 6.89
C ASP A 45 0.27 -2.05 5.45
N VAL A 46 1.16 -1.54 4.59
CA VAL A 46 0.88 -1.33 3.15
C VAL A 46 0.50 -2.64 2.48
N LYS A 47 1.23 -3.72 2.76
CA LYS A 47 0.94 -5.06 2.23
C LYS A 47 -0.42 -5.58 2.70
N GLN A 48 -0.71 -5.52 4.00
CA GLN A 48 -2.00 -5.97 4.53
C GLN A 48 -3.18 -5.21 3.92
N ASN A 49 -3.05 -3.88 3.77
CA ASN A 49 -4.09 -3.06 3.13
C ASN A 49 -4.25 -3.40 1.64
N GLY A 50 -3.15 -3.61 0.92
CA GLY A 50 -3.20 -3.97 -0.50
C GLY A 50 -3.79 -5.35 -0.75
N GLU A 51 -3.37 -6.37 0.01
CA GLU A 51 -3.90 -7.72 -0.08
C GLU A 51 -5.38 -7.79 0.31
N TYR A 52 -5.78 -7.06 1.36
CA TYR A 52 -7.19 -6.96 1.73
C TYR A 52 -8.03 -6.29 0.64
N ALA A 53 -7.54 -5.18 0.07
CA ALA A 53 -8.21 -4.51 -1.02
C ALA A 53 -8.32 -5.40 -2.27
N LEU A 54 -7.24 -6.09 -2.64
CA LEU A 54 -7.27 -7.09 -3.72
C LEU A 54 -8.32 -8.15 -3.45
N ALA A 55 -8.31 -8.79 -2.28
CA ALA A 55 -9.26 -9.85 -1.93
C ALA A 55 -10.72 -9.39 -2.03
N LEU A 56 -11.02 -8.14 -1.62
CA LEU A 56 -12.35 -7.57 -1.76
C LEU A 56 -12.73 -7.32 -3.22
N ILE A 57 -11.82 -6.72 -4.02
CA ILE A 57 -12.03 -6.51 -5.45
C ILE A 57 -12.26 -7.86 -6.15
N GLU A 58 -11.44 -8.87 -5.86
CA GLU A 58 -11.60 -10.20 -6.42
C GLU A 58 -12.96 -10.78 -6.07
N ARG A 59 -13.36 -10.72 -4.80
CA ARG A 59 -14.65 -11.23 -4.34
C ARG A 59 -15.81 -10.54 -5.06
N MET A 60 -15.75 -9.22 -5.21
CA MET A 60 -16.81 -8.47 -5.89
C MET A 60 -16.89 -8.79 -7.37
N VAL A 61 -15.74 -8.77 -8.06
CA VAL A 61 -15.69 -9.06 -9.50
C VAL A 61 -16.08 -10.51 -9.77
N ARG A 62 -15.59 -11.50 -9.00
CA ARG A 62 -15.97 -12.92 -9.19
C ARG A 62 -17.46 -13.17 -8.97
N ASN A 63 -18.07 -12.47 -8.01
CA ASN A 63 -19.50 -12.61 -7.71
C ASN A 63 -20.40 -11.71 -8.57
N ALA A 64 -19.83 -10.81 -9.37
CA ALA A 64 -20.60 -9.96 -10.26
C ALA A 64 -21.24 -10.79 -11.39
N ARG A 65 -22.44 -10.38 -11.79
CA ARG A 65 -23.12 -10.92 -12.96
C ARG A 65 -22.53 -10.36 -14.24
N THR A 66 -22.16 -9.08 -14.23
CA THR A 66 -21.64 -8.37 -15.39
C THR A 66 -20.69 -7.28 -14.94
N ILE A 67 -19.65 -7.04 -15.72
CA ILE A 67 -18.74 -5.91 -15.55
C ILE A 67 -19.21 -4.84 -16.55
N THR A 68 -19.69 -3.70 -16.04
CA THR A 68 -20.14 -2.54 -16.83
C THR A 68 -19.05 -1.47 -16.98
N ALA A 69 -17.79 -1.81 -16.66
CA ALA A 69 -16.65 -0.96 -16.97
C ALA A 69 -16.69 -0.52 -18.45
N THR A 70 -16.20 0.69 -18.75
CA THR A 70 -16.04 1.23 -20.11
C THR A 70 -14.96 0.45 -20.88
N CYS A 71 -15.18 -0.85 -21.05
CA CYS A 71 -14.40 -1.74 -21.88
C CYS A 71 -14.84 -1.50 -23.32
N THR A 72 -14.01 -0.83 -24.13
CA THR A 72 -14.22 -0.90 -25.58
C THR A 72 -13.75 -2.27 -26.09
N GLN A 73 -14.28 -2.70 -27.24
CA GLN A 73 -14.15 -4.07 -27.77
C GLN A 73 -12.70 -4.58 -27.95
N ASP A 74 -11.69 -3.71 -27.90
CA ASP A 74 -10.29 -4.03 -28.21
C ASP A 74 -9.41 -4.37 -26.98
N GLY A 75 -9.98 -4.51 -25.77
CA GLY A 75 -9.24 -4.94 -24.57
C GLY A 75 -8.05 -4.05 -24.17
N SER A 76 -7.93 -2.88 -24.80
CA SER A 76 -6.77 -1.98 -24.71
C SER A 76 -7.05 -0.72 -23.90
N VAL A 77 -8.25 -0.61 -23.31
CA VAL A 77 -8.65 0.57 -22.53
C VAL A 77 -8.41 0.33 -21.05
N SER A 78 -7.53 1.16 -20.48
CA SER A 78 -7.37 1.34 -19.04
C SER A 78 -8.43 2.30 -18.52
N THR A 79 -9.03 1.97 -17.38
CA THR A 79 -10.00 2.83 -16.70
C THR A 79 -9.62 3.00 -15.23
N PRO A 80 -9.85 4.18 -14.63
CA PRO A 80 -9.56 4.41 -13.20
C PRO A 80 -10.56 3.73 -12.25
N SER A 81 -11.67 3.24 -12.79
CA SER A 81 -12.77 2.66 -12.06
C SER A 81 -13.45 1.57 -12.87
N ALA A 82 -13.92 0.52 -12.20
CA ALA A 82 -14.69 -0.55 -12.80
C ALA A 82 -16.08 -0.63 -12.15
N ALA A 83 -17.12 -0.51 -12.96
CA ALA A 83 -18.49 -0.76 -12.52
C ALA A 83 -18.82 -2.26 -12.66
N VAL A 84 -19.46 -2.80 -11.64
CA VAL A 84 -19.91 -4.20 -11.58
C VAL A 84 -21.37 -4.26 -11.14
N VAL A 85 -22.12 -5.16 -11.76
CA VAL A 85 -23.51 -5.43 -11.40
C VAL A 85 -23.55 -6.71 -10.58
N ALA A 86 -23.98 -6.60 -9.33
CA ALA A 86 -24.12 -7.73 -8.42
C ALA A 86 -25.36 -8.59 -8.80
N PRO A 87 -25.45 -9.84 -8.29
CA PRO A 87 -26.56 -10.74 -8.61
C PRO A 87 -27.95 -10.24 -8.19
N ASP A 88 -28.00 -9.32 -7.22
CA ASP A 88 -29.20 -8.62 -6.76
C ASP A 88 -29.64 -7.50 -7.73
N GLY A 89 -28.87 -7.24 -8.78
CA GLY A 89 -29.12 -6.17 -9.75
C GLY A 89 -28.58 -4.81 -9.32
N GLY A 90 -27.94 -4.70 -8.15
CA GLY A 90 -27.29 -3.48 -7.68
C GLY A 90 -26.01 -3.20 -8.48
N GLU A 91 -25.86 -1.97 -8.96
CA GLU A 91 -24.61 -1.52 -9.57
C GLU A 91 -23.68 -0.92 -8.51
N THR A 92 -22.41 -1.32 -8.57
CA THR A 92 -21.37 -0.87 -7.66
C THR A 92 -20.13 -0.50 -8.45
N THR A 93 -19.60 0.69 -8.21
CA THR A 93 -18.38 1.19 -8.85
C THR A 93 -17.20 1.05 -7.91
N ILE A 94 -16.21 0.27 -8.32
CA ILE A 94 -14.93 0.14 -7.63
C ILE A 94 -13.97 1.15 -8.23
N GLY A 95 -13.31 1.96 -7.42
CA GLY A 95 -12.38 2.96 -7.93
C GLY A 95 -11.61 3.66 -6.83
N CYS A 96 -10.84 4.66 -7.24
CA CYS A 96 -10.21 5.59 -6.32
C CYS A 96 -11.25 6.61 -5.83
N VAL A 97 -11.23 6.91 -4.53
CA VAL A 97 -12.00 7.98 -3.90
C VAL A 97 -11.07 8.87 -3.10
N LEU A 98 -11.26 10.18 -3.21
CA LEU A 98 -10.60 11.16 -2.36
C LEU A 98 -11.38 11.31 -1.05
N ASP A 99 -10.80 10.83 0.04
CA ASP A 99 -11.33 10.95 1.41
C ASP A 99 -10.55 12.05 2.16
N GLY A 100 -11.08 13.28 2.06
CA GLY A 100 -10.40 14.48 2.54
C GLY A 100 -9.14 14.79 1.74
N THR A 101 -7.98 14.36 2.24
CA THR A 101 -6.66 14.56 1.61
C THR A 101 -5.97 13.23 1.26
N VAL A 102 -6.69 12.11 1.27
CA VAL A 102 -6.13 10.77 1.08
C VAL A 102 -6.88 10.08 -0.04
N THR A 103 -6.16 9.61 -1.06
CA THR A 103 -6.70 8.78 -2.12
C THR A 103 -6.78 7.33 -1.66
N ARG A 104 -7.98 6.75 -1.64
CA ARG A 104 -8.27 5.41 -1.11
C ARG A 104 -8.98 4.59 -2.17
N ILE A 105 -8.83 3.27 -2.12
CA ILE A 105 -9.65 2.37 -2.92
C ILE A 105 -10.97 2.19 -2.20
N ALA A 106 -12.08 2.36 -2.92
CA ALA A 106 -13.41 2.17 -2.37
C ALA A 106 -14.37 1.58 -3.39
N SER A 107 -15.44 1.02 -2.86
CA SER A 107 -16.65 0.63 -3.58
C SER A 107 -17.74 1.65 -3.29
N GLN A 108 -18.32 2.20 -4.35
CA GLN A 108 -19.41 3.16 -4.30
C GLN A 108 -20.66 2.53 -4.90
N SER A 109 -21.73 2.47 -4.13
CA SER A 109 -23.06 2.07 -4.60
C SER A 109 -24.10 3.09 -4.13
N SER A 110 -25.37 2.87 -4.50
CA SER A 110 -26.48 3.70 -4.03
C SER A 110 -26.65 3.67 -2.50
N SER A 111 -26.12 2.65 -1.81
CA SER A 111 -26.17 2.54 -0.35
C SER A 111 -25.04 3.26 0.38
N GLY A 112 -24.00 3.71 -0.34
CA GLY A 112 -22.88 4.45 0.23
C GLY A 112 -21.50 4.02 -0.28
N THR A 113 -20.47 4.51 0.41
CA THR A 113 -19.06 4.25 0.09
C THR A 113 -18.43 3.33 1.12
N GLU A 114 -17.90 2.19 0.67
CA GLU A 114 -17.14 1.24 1.49
C GLU A 114 -15.66 1.31 1.10
N TYR A 115 -14.79 1.62 2.07
CA TYR A 115 -13.36 1.75 1.82
C TYR A 115 -12.63 0.41 1.97
N PHE A 116 -11.81 0.07 0.98
CA PHE A 116 -11.01 -1.16 0.96
C PHE A 116 -9.60 -0.97 1.51
N THR A 117 -9.14 0.28 1.57
CA THR A 117 -7.87 0.63 2.18
C THR A 117 -8.13 1.53 3.38
N SER A 118 -7.37 1.40 4.46
CA SER A 118 -7.42 2.30 5.61
C SER A 118 -6.96 3.72 5.26
N ASN A 119 -7.12 4.66 6.18
CA ASN A 119 -6.59 6.02 6.05
C ASN A 119 -5.06 6.12 6.31
N ALA A 120 -4.39 5.02 6.64
CA ALA A 120 -2.95 4.96 6.88
C ALA A 120 -2.14 4.79 5.58
N VAL A 121 -2.81 4.46 4.47
CA VAL A 121 -2.22 4.28 3.14
C VAL A 121 -2.89 5.19 2.12
N THR A 122 -2.18 5.46 1.03
CA THR A 122 -2.63 6.32 -0.06
C THR A 122 -2.19 5.74 -1.40
N LEU A 123 -3.03 5.91 -2.43
CA LEU A 123 -2.66 5.64 -3.83
C LEU A 123 -1.68 6.69 -4.39
N GLY A 124 -1.43 7.76 -3.63
CA GLY A 124 -0.61 8.89 -4.04
C GLY A 124 -1.45 10.03 -4.63
N GLY A 125 -0.82 11.20 -4.77
CA GLY A 125 -1.48 12.40 -5.29
C GLY A 125 -2.47 13.05 -4.32
N ASP A 126 -2.95 14.24 -4.72
CA ASP A 126 -4.05 14.96 -4.08
C ASP A 126 -5.40 14.66 -4.78
N SER A 127 -5.38 13.83 -5.84
CA SER A 127 -6.52 13.46 -6.67
C SER A 127 -6.43 12.00 -7.11
N CYS A 128 -7.58 11.44 -7.46
CA CYS A 128 -7.68 10.13 -8.08
C CYS A 128 -7.28 10.21 -9.55
N ASP A 129 -5.97 10.21 -9.78
CA ASP A 129 -5.40 10.24 -11.12
C ASP A 129 -5.59 8.90 -11.82
N ALA A 130 -5.72 8.94 -13.14
CA ALA A 130 -6.01 7.77 -13.97
C ALA A 130 -4.95 6.65 -13.86
N ASP A 131 -3.75 6.98 -13.39
CA ASP A 131 -2.62 6.05 -13.25
C ASP A 131 -2.51 5.43 -11.84
N SER A 132 -3.24 5.97 -10.86
CA SER A 132 -3.13 5.57 -9.45
C SER A 132 -3.74 4.18 -9.19
N LEU A 133 -4.87 3.90 -9.84
CA LEU A 133 -5.58 2.64 -9.87
C LEU A 133 -6.06 2.41 -11.29
N VAL A 134 -5.69 1.30 -11.88
CA VAL A 134 -5.96 1.01 -13.28
C VAL A 134 -6.62 -0.34 -13.42
N PHE A 135 -7.73 -0.36 -14.15
CA PHE A 135 -8.44 -1.57 -14.56
C PHE A 135 -8.31 -1.77 -16.07
N TYR A 136 -7.89 -2.96 -16.46
CA TYR A 136 -7.78 -3.42 -17.85
C TYR A 136 -8.78 -4.54 -18.10
N CYS A 137 -9.55 -4.45 -19.17
CA CYS A 137 -10.50 -5.51 -19.52
C CYS A 137 -9.78 -6.61 -20.31
N THR A 138 -9.95 -7.87 -19.93
CA THR A 138 -9.17 -8.99 -20.49
C THR A 138 -9.93 -9.84 -21.52
N SER A 139 -11.03 -9.36 -22.10
CA SER A 139 -11.77 -10.11 -23.13
C SER A 139 -12.14 -9.29 -24.36
N ILE A 140 -12.33 -10.03 -25.46
CA ILE A 140 -12.76 -9.58 -26.79
C ILE A 140 -14.18 -10.08 -27.07
N ALA A 141 -14.98 -9.22 -27.71
CA ALA A 141 -16.41 -9.36 -28.08
C ALA A 141 -17.45 -9.21 -26.95
N GLU A 142 -18.03 -8.01 -26.88
CA GLU A 142 -19.31 -7.57 -26.25
C GLU A 142 -19.65 -7.87 -24.78
N VAL A 143 -18.91 -8.71 -24.07
CA VAL A 143 -19.04 -8.83 -22.60
C VAL A 143 -17.68 -9.03 -21.96
N PRO A 144 -17.18 -8.08 -21.13
CA PRO A 144 -15.98 -8.29 -20.32
C PRO A 144 -16.12 -9.52 -19.41
N LYS A 145 -15.44 -10.62 -19.75
CA LYS A 145 -15.39 -11.85 -18.93
C LYS A 145 -14.33 -11.78 -17.82
N GLY A 146 -13.46 -10.76 -17.84
CA GLY A 146 -12.44 -10.56 -16.82
C GLY A 146 -11.84 -9.15 -16.81
N LEU A 147 -11.17 -8.86 -15.69
CA LEU A 147 -10.60 -7.58 -15.31
C LEU A 147 -9.22 -7.83 -14.71
N LYS A 148 -8.18 -7.18 -15.24
CA LYS A 148 -6.90 -7.04 -14.57
C LYS A 148 -6.88 -5.71 -13.84
N VAL A 149 -6.60 -5.72 -12.55
CA VAL A 149 -6.43 -4.52 -11.74
C VAL A 149 -4.96 -4.32 -11.42
N THR A 150 -4.49 -3.08 -11.41
CA THR A 150 -3.14 -2.71 -11.02
C THR A 150 -3.18 -1.38 -10.28
N PHE A 151 -2.51 -1.31 -9.12
CA PHE A 151 -2.39 -0.08 -8.34
C PHE A 151 -1.13 -0.10 -7.50
N GLN A 152 -0.71 1.08 -7.03
CA GLN A 152 0.37 1.21 -6.07
C GLN A 152 -0.15 1.84 -4.78
N LEU A 153 0.08 1.18 -3.65
CA LEU A 153 -0.18 1.78 -2.34
C LEU A 153 1.11 2.22 -1.69
N SER A 154 1.03 3.33 -0.99
CA SER A 154 2.13 3.89 -0.21
C SER A 154 1.65 4.35 1.16
N GLN A 155 2.55 4.41 2.13
CA GLN A 155 2.22 4.96 3.45
C GLN A 155 1.75 6.41 3.32
N LYS A 156 0.76 6.81 4.13
CA LYS A 156 0.32 8.20 4.24
C LYS A 156 1.43 9.06 4.85
N GLY A 157 1.56 10.27 4.31
CA GLY A 157 2.53 11.27 4.75
C GLY A 157 3.82 11.26 3.94
N THR A 158 4.54 12.38 4.03
CA THR A 158 5.83 12.56 3.38
C THR A 158 6.91 12.08 4.35
N PRO A 159 7.57 10.93 4.10
CA PRO A 159 8.77 10.62 4.86
C PRO A 159 9.81 11.72 4.62
N VAL A 160 10.66 11.98 5.62
CA VAL A 160 11.72 13.00 5.57
C VAL A 160 12.68 12.75 4.39
N ASP A 161 12.72 11.52 3.89
CA ASP A 161 13.49 11.10 2.73
C ASP A 161 12.63 10.17 1.84
N GLN A 162 12.56 10.42 0.53
CA GLN A 162 11.67 9.69 -0.38
C GLN A 162 12.01 8.20 -0.48
N PHE A 163 13.27 7.83 -0.20
CA PHE A 163 13.75 6.44 -0.19
C PHE A 163 13.26 5.61 1.01
N GLU A 164 12.61 6.24 1.99
CA GLU A 164 12.02 5.57 3.15
C GLU A 164 10.52 5.33 3.04
N LYS A 165 9.90 5.80 1.95
CA LYS A 165 8.47 5.56 1.75
C LYS A 165 8.23 4.07 1.55
N ALA A 166 7.50 3.45 2.47
CA ALA A 166 6.94 2.13 2.22
C ALA A 166 5.93 2.25 1.08
N SER A 167 6.23 1.60 -0.05
CA SER A 167 5.37 1.55 -1.24
C SER A 167 5.46 0.17 -1.88
N THR A 168 4.34 -0.32 -2.43
CA THR A 168 4.28 -1.62 -3.12
C THR A 168 3.21 -1.58 -4.19
N THR A 169 3.51 -2.20 -5.34
CA THR A 169 2.57 -2.37 -6.45
C THR A 169 1.84 -3.69 -6.34
N PHE A 170 0.53 -3.65 -6.54
CA PHE A 170 -0.38 -4.78 -6.49
C PHE A 170 -1.01 -4.97 -7.85
N GLN A 171 -1.15 -6.24 -8.25
CA GLN A 171 -1.82 -6.60 -9.50
C GLN A 171 -2.48 -7.97 -9.37
N THR A 172 -3.66 -8.11 -9.97
CA THR A 172 -4.33 -9.41 -10.13
C THR A 172 -5.17 -9.40 -11.40
N SER A 173 -5.48 -10.59 -11.91
CA SER A 173 -6.39 -10.80 -13.04
C SER A 173 -7.55 -11.67 -12.57
N ILE A 174 -8.76 -11.14 -12.66
CA ILE A 174 -9.98 -11.77 -12.16
C ILE A 174 -10.91 -12.01 -13.32
N SER A 175 -11.43 -13.23 -13.44
CA SER A 175 -12.56 -13.52 -14.34
C SER A 175 -13.86 -13.63 -13.54
N LEU A 176 -14.98 -13.30 -14.20
CA LEU A 176 -16.31 -13.60 -13.67
C LEU A 176 -16.44 -15.11 -13.42
N ARG A 177 -17.28 -15.50 -12.46
CA ARG A 177 -17.65 -16.90 -12.30
C ARG A 177 -18.38 -17.34 -13.57
N SER A 178 -17.89 -18.39 -14.23
CA SER A 178 -18.55 -18.96 -15.40
C SER A 178 -19.97 -19.39 -15.00
N GLN A 179 -20.97 -18.80 -15.65
CA GLN A 179 -22.31 -19.37 -15.74
C GLN A 179 -22.29 -20.50 -16.76
#